data_AF-A0A1M5GUL8-F1
#
_entry.id   AF-A0A1M5GUL8-F1
#
_cell.length_a   1.000
_cell.length_b   1.000
_cell.length_c   1.000
_cell.angle_alpha   90.00
_cell.angle_beta   90.00
_cell.angle_gamma   90.00
#
_symmetry.space_group_name_H-M   'P 1'
#
loop_
_entity.id
_entity.type
_entity.pdbx_description
1 polymer ?
#
loop_
_entity_poly.entity_id
_entity_poly.type
_entity_poly.pdbx_seq_one_letter_code
_entity_poly.pdbx_strand_id
1 'polypeptide(L)'
;MNRIMTILGLLLSIQVFGQLEPEKELEKIFYSLPIRLEIETIIDSAKNNDLITSFENNYHISDKPYFSGHLSQNNYLSIKPNSGQIEIFRSGLYTLWGVDLDSLDVVYVSFDFGDKMTKDLRKVYKRLVRKFKKLTSKSEKYKLYADPGLIGYGFCFFKSENDKLPFMSIEVGLGDCVSNTKSLIVNYYKIEN
;
A
#
# COMPACT_ATOMS: atom_id res chain seq x y z
N MET A 1 16.01 -50.10 -6.12
CA MET A 1 15.36 -49.26 -5.10
C MET A 1 15.72 -47.76 -5.17
N ASN A 2 16.32 -47.23 -6.26
CA ASN A 2 16.87 -45.86 -6.26
C ASN A 2 16.16 -44.82 -7.17
N ARG A 3 15.04 -45.17 -7.82
CA ARG A 3 14.32 -44.22 -8.70
C ARG A 3 13.16 -43.48 -8.04
N ILE A 4 12.63 -44.00 -6.92
CA ILE A 4 11.47 -43.39 -6.24
C ILE A 4 11.88 -42.22 -5.33
N MET A 5 13.09 -42.23 -4.75
CA MET A 5 13.57 -41.13 -3.91
C MET A 5 13.89 -39.84 -4.69
N THR A 6 14.31 -39.93 -5.95
CA THR A 6 14.67 -38.74 -6.75
C THR A 6 13.44 -37.93 -7.17
N ILE A 7 12.29 -38.58 -7.34
CA ILE A 7 11.03 -37.91 -7.70
C ILE A 7 10.40 -37.21 -6.49
N LEU A 8 10.53 -37.77 -5.28
CA LEU A 8 10.06 -37.11 -4.05
C LEU A 8 10.91 -35.86 -3.69
N GLY A 9 12.22 -35.88 -3.97
CA GLY A 9 13.09 -34.71 -3.78
C GLY A 9 12.80 -33.56 -4.76
N LEU A 10 12.32 -33.88 -5.97
CA LEU A 10 11.84 -32.86 -6.92
C LEU A 10 10.45 -32.31 -6.56
N LEU A 11 9.55 -33.13 -5.99
CA LEU A 11 8.22 -32.65 -5.56
C LEU A 11 8.30 -31.76 -4.31
N LEU A 12 9.25 -32.00 -3.40
CA LEU A 12 9.50 -31.13 -2.25
C LEU A 12 10.20 -29.81 -2.61
N SER A 13 10.88 -29.72 -3.76
CA SER A 13 11.47 -28.46 -4.24
C SER A 13 10.51 -27.61 -5.06
N ILE A 14 9.36 -28.15 -5.47
CA ILE A 14 8.29 -27.37 -6.13
C ILE A 14 7.44 -26.60 -5.10
N GLN A 15 7.44 -27.01 -3.82
CA GLN A 15 6.73 -26.29 -2.75
C GLN A 15 7.52 -25.15 -2.10
N VAL A 16 8.75 -24.87 -2.55
CA VAL A 16 9.58 -23.76 -2.04
C VAL A 16 9.96 -22.77 -3.15
N PHE A 17 9.15 -22.67 -4.20
CA PHE A 17 8.90 -21.36 -4.80
C PHE A 17 7.82 -20.67 -3.95
N GLY A 18 8.15 -20.43 -2.69
CA GLY A 18 7.42 -19.47 -1.88
C GLY A 18 7.52 -18.15 -2.62
N GLN A 19 6.44 -17.77 -3.31
CA GLN A 19 6.25 -16.40 -3.76
C GLN A 19 6.59 -15.55 -2.53
N LEU A 20 7.66 -14.76 -2.62
CA LEU A 20 7.96 -13.75 -1.61
C LEU A 20 6.67 -12.98 -1.42
N GLU A 21 6.00 -13.21 -0.29
CA GLU A 21 4.73 -12.58 0.04
C GLU A 21 4.88 -11.08 -0.23
N PRO A 22 4.14 -10.51 -1.21
CA PRO A 22 4.17 -9.10 -1.53
C PRO A 22 4.18 -8.23 -0.28
N GLU A 23 3.51 -8.68 0.76
CA GLU A 23 3.35 -8.07 2.06
C GLU A 23 4.66 -7.78 2.81
N LYS A 24 5.73 -8.58 2.71
CA LYS A 24 7.03 -8.23 3.33
C LYS A 24 7.72 -7.05 2.65
N GLU A 25 7.43 -6.83 1.37
CA GLU A 25 7.91 -5.65 0.66
C GLU A 25 7.02 -4.44 0.90
N LEU A 26 5.75 -4.65 1.26
CA LEU A 26 4.85 -3.58 1.72
C LEU A 26 5.30 -3.02 3.05
N GLU A 27 5.63 -3.85 4.04
CA GLU A 27 6.07 -3.37 5.35
C GLU A 27 7.24 -2.39 5.24
N LYS A 28 8.18 -2.62 4.30
CA LYS A 28 9.28 -1.68 4.04
C LYS A 28 8.84 -0.33 3.46
N ILE A 29 7.75 -0.30 2.69
CA ILE A 29 7.14 0.93 2.16
C ILE A 29 6.40 1.66 3.28
N PHE A 30 5.73 0.90 4.15
CA PHE A 30 4.99 1.37 5.31
C PHE A 30 5.85 1.46 6.57
N TYR A 31 7.12 1.85 6.44
CA TYR A 31 7.98 2.19 7.59
C TYR A 31 8.16 1.08 8.63
N SER A 32 8.19 -0.17 8.15
CA SER A 32 8.27 -1.39 8.95
C SER A 32 7.08 -1.60 9.90
N LEU A 33 5.96 -0.91 9.66
CA LEU A 33 4.74 -1.12 10.43
C LEU A 33 4.18 -2.53 10.15
N PRO A 34 3.63 -3.20 11.16
CA PRO A 34 3.11 -4.56 11.03
C PRO A 34 1.71 -4.53 10.39
N ILE A 35 1.62 -4.11 9.12
CA ILE A 35 0.36 -3.84 8.38
C ILE A 35 -0.64 -5.01 8.31
N ARG A 36 -0.24 -6.20 8.75
CA ARG A 36 -1.07 -7.42 8.78
C ARG A 36 -1.87 -7.58 10.07
N LEU A 37 -1.52 -6.84 11.12
CA LEU A 37 -2.16 -6.92 12.42
C LEU A 37 -3.44 -6.08 12.46
N GLU A 38 -4.15 -6.14 13.58
CA GLU A 38 -5.29 -5.28 13.84
C GLU A 38 -4.89 -3.81 13.84
N ILE A 39 -5.81 -2.95 13.37
CA ILE A 39 -5.51 -1.54 13.12
C ILE A 39 -5.04 -0.82 14.38
N GLU A 40 -5.56 -1.21 15.54
CA GLU A 40 -5.13 -0.77 16.87
C GLU A 40 -3.65 -1.05 17.10
N THR A 41 -3.19 -2.25 16.75
CA THR A 41 -1.80 -2.67 16.91
C THR A 41 -0.88 -1.93 15.93
N ILE A 42 -1.36 -1.66 14.72
CA ILE A 42 -0.62 -0.87 13.72
C ILE A 42 -0.48 0.57 14.22
N ILE A 43 -1.56 1.18 14.72
CA ILE A 43 -1.58 2.53 15.28
C ILE A 43 -0.63 2.64 16.49
N ASP A 44 -0.67 1.67 17.40
CA ASP A 44 0.23 1.65 18.56
C ASP A 44 1.69 1.48 18.15
N SER A 45 1.96 0.70 17.10
CA SER A 45 3.30 0.60 16.52
C SER A 45 3.74 1.92 15.89
N ALA A 46 2.84 2.64 15.23
CA ALA A 46 3.11 3.92 14.59
C ALA A 46 3.44 5.04 15.59
N LYS A 47 2.75 5.09 16.73
CA LYS A 47 3.04 6.06 17.81
C LYS A 47 4.47 5.97 18.34
N ASN A 48 5.04 4.76 18.33
CA ASN A 48 6.38 4.48 18.87
C ASN A 48 7.46 4.43 17.78
N ASN A 49 7.13 4.77 16.53
CA ASN A 49 8.07 4.69 15.42
C ASN A 49 8.83 6.02 15.27
N ASP A 50 10.15 5.99 15.51
CA ASP A 50 11.03 7.17 15.42
C ASP A 50 11.03 7.83 14.02
N LEU A 51 10.55 7.13 12.99
CA LEU A 51 10.44 7.68 11.65
C LEU A 51 9.16 8.50 11.45
N ILE A 52 8.28 8.61 12.45
CA ILE A 52 7.05 9.41 12.45
C ILE A 52 7.21 10.54 13.47
N THR A 53 7.20 11.78 13.00
CA THR A 53 7.73 12.94 13.75
C THR A 53 6.69 13.91 14.29
N SER A 54 5.47 13.87 13.77
CA SER A 54 4.32 14.66 14.21
C SER A 54 3.10 13.81 13.97
N PHE A 55 2.19 13.69 14.93
CA PHE A 55 1.00 12.87 14.76
C PHE A 55 -0.24 13.49 15.40
N GLU A 56 -1.37 13.23 14.75
CA GLU A 56 -2.70 13.44 15.33
C GLU A 56 -3.34 12.07 15.55
N ASN A 57 -4.06 11.95 16.64
CA ASN A 57 -4.70 10.70 17.03
C ASN A 57 -6.11 10.97 17.54
N ASN A 58 -7.09 10.26 17.00
CA ASN A 58 -8.47 10.30 17.47
C ASN A 58 -8.99 8.92 17.89
N TYR A 59 -8.10 8.09 18.43
CA TYR A 59 -8.40 6.70 18.83
C TYR A 59 -9.33 6.55 20.04
N HIS A 60 -9.53 7.61 20.85
CA HIS A 60 -10.44 7.53 22.00
C HIS A 60 -11.91 7.36 21.61
N ILE A 61 -12.24 7.47 20.31
CA ILE A 61 -13.52 7.09 19.73
C ILE A 61 -13.33 5.70 19.11
N SER A 62 -13.59 4.65 19.90
CA SER A 62 -13.31 3.24 19.57
C SER A 62 -13.86 2.77 18.22
N ASP A 63 -14.91 3.44 17.74
CA ASP A 63 -15.69 2.99 16.60
C ASP A 63 -15.03 3.40 15.27
N LYS A 64 -14.03 4.31 15.32
CA LYS A 64 -13.34 4.87 14.14
C LYS A 64 -11.88 5.18 14.48
N PRO A 65 -11.03 4.16 14.71
CA PRO A 65 -9.60 4.35 14.92
C PRO A 65 -9.00 5.19 13.79
N TYR A 66 -8.27 6.25 14.14
CA TYR A 66 -7.60 7.16 13.21
C TYR A 66 -6.25 7.61 13.78
N PHE A 67 -5.22 7.54 12.95
CA PHE A 67 -3.89 8.08 13.18
C PHE A 67 -3.41 8.77 11.91
N SER A 68 -2.80 9.94 12.05
CA SER A 68 -2.04 10.58 10.98
C SER A 68 -0.67 10.99 11.48
N GLY A 69 0.32 11.03 10.59
CA GLY A 69 1.59 11.61 10.95
C GLY A 69 2.53 11.94 9.81
N HIS A 70 3.52 12.78 10.12
CA HIS A 70 4.58 13.16 9.20
C HIS A 70 5.73 12.19 9.25
N LEU A 71 6.14 11.75 8.07
CA LEU A 71 7.23 10.82 7.91
C LEU A 71 8.55 11.57 7.79
N SER A 72 9.50 11.13 8.59
CA SER A 72 10.92 11.40 8.36
C SER A 72 11.36 10.82 7.01
N GLN A 73 12.57 11.18 6.56
CA GLN A 73 13.10 10.77 5.26
C GLN A 73 12.96 9.27 4.99
N ASN A 74 12.31 8.91 3.88
CA ASN A 74 12.15 7.53 3.47
C ASN A 74 13.43 7.00 2.80
N ASN A 75 14.26 6.26 3.53
CA ASN A 75 15.48 5.65 2.98
C ASN A 75 15.19 4.51 1.97
N TYR A 76 14.00 3.90 2.02
CA TYR A 76 13.65 2.78 1.15
C TYR A 76 13.43 3.20 -0.31
N LEU A 77 12.85 4.39 -0.54
CA LEU A 77 12.59 4.89 -1.89
C LEU A 77 13.86 5.32 -2.64
N SER A 78 15.03 5.36 -1.99
CA SER A 78 16.31 5.80 -2.58
C SER A 78 16.28 7.22 -3.20
N ILE A 79 15.20 7.97 -2.96
CA ILE A 79 14.95 9.33 -3.41
C ILE A 79 14.22 10.02 -2.27
N LYS A 80 14.66 11.23 -1.92
CA LYS A 80 14.05 12.00 -0.84
C LYS A 80 12.84 12.77 -1.39
N PRO A 81 11.60 12.44 -1.00
CA PRO A 81 10.48 13.33 -1.25
C PRO A 81 10.66 14.63 -0.44
N ASN A 82 9.94 15.68 -0.82
CA ASN A 82 9.89 16.94 -0.07
C ASN A 82 9.22 16.72 1.30
N SER A 83 8.14 15.95 1.31
CA SER A 83 7.43 15.55 2.52
C SER A 83 6.84 14.15 2.35
N GLY A 84 6.58 13.49 3.48
CA GLY A 84 5.83 12.25 3.53
C GLY A 84 4.78 12.29 4.63
N GLN A 85 3.67 11.62 4.39
CA GLN A 85 2.58 11.47 5.35
C GLN A 85 2.12 10.02 5.39
N ILE A 86 1.74 9.58 6.59
CA ILE A 86 1.05 8.31 6.81
C ILE A 86 -0.30 8.58 7.46
N GLU A 87 -1.30 7.82 7.04
CA GLU A 87 -2.61 7.79 7.69
C GLU A 87 -3.02 6.32 7.89
N ILE A 88 -3.59 6.02 9.05
CA ILE A 88 -4.09 4.70 9.39
C ILE A 88 -5.50 4.90 9.94
N PHE A 89 -6.49 4.35 9.26
CA PHE A 89 -7.87 4.58 9.66
C PHE A 89 -8.83 3.48 9.26
N ARG A 90 -9.93 3.39 10.01
CA ARG A 90 -11.12 2.59 9.66
C ARG A 90 -12.19 3.49 9.07
N SER A 91 -12.68 3.13 7.89
CA SER A 91 -13.83 3.77 7.25
C SER A 91 -15.04 2.84 7.32
N GLY A 92 -16.17 3.33 7.85
CA GLY A 92 -17.43 2.58 7.86
C GLY A 92 -18.30 2.93 6.65
N LEU A 93 -19.03 1.95 6.11
CA LEU A 93 -19.86 2.05 4.90
C LEU A 93 -19.11 2.73 3.74
N TYR A 94 -18.28 1.94 3.06
CA TYR A 94 -17.36 2.43 2.04
C TYR A 94 -17.56 1.71 0.71
N THR A 95 -17.64 2.45 -0.40
CA THR A 95 -17.67 1.85 -1.73
C THR A 95 -16.27 1.83 -2.32
N LEU A 96 -15.66 0.64 -2.34
CA LEU A 96 -14.35 0.39 -2.95
C LEU A 96 -14.58 -0.22 -4.33
N TRP A 97 -14.24 0.52 -5.41
CA TRP A 97 -14.32 0.00 -6.78
C TRP A 97 -15.72 -0.54 -7.16
N GLY A 98 -16.77 0.15 -6.70
CA GLY A 98 -18.16 -0.23 -6.96
C GLY A 98 -18.65 -1.43 -6.15
N VAL A 99 -17.89 -1.88 -5.15
CA VAL A 99 -18.32 -2.85 -4.15
C VAL A 99 -18.52 -2.13 -2.83
N ASP A 100 -19.72 -2.27 -2.26
CA ASP A 100 -20.05 -1.72 -0.95
C ASP A 100 -19.48 -2.62 0.15
N LEU A 101 -18.86 -1.99 1.13
CA LEU A 101 -18.22 -2.62 2.28
C LEU A 101 -18.80 -2.06 3.57
N ASP A 102 -19.07 -2.93 4.54
CA ASP A 102 -19.51 -2.52 5.88
C ASP A 102 -18.41 -1.74 6.61
N SER A 103 -17.16 -2.19 6.46
CA SER A 103 -15.97 -1.50 6.95
C SER A 103 -14.76 -1.75 6.07
N LEU A 104 -13.85 -0.79 6.06
CA LEU A 104 -12.56 -0.86 5.37
C LEU A 104 -11.46 -0.26 6.25
N ASP A 105 -10.44 -1.05 6.52
CA ASP A 105 -9.22 -0.58 7.17
C ASP A 105 -8.18 -0.20 6.11
N VAL A 106 -7.62 1.00 6.26
CA VAL A 106 -6.65 1.56 5.31
C VAL A 106 -5.38 1.96 6.04
N VAL A 107 -4.25 1.52 5.50
CA VAL A 107 -2.93 2.11 5.77
C VAL A 107 -2.50 2.83 4.51
N TYR A 108 -2.44 4.15 4.58
CA TYR A 108 -2.12 5.05 3.49
C TYR A 108 -0.76 5.69 3.72
N VAL A 109 0.08 5.75 2.70
CA VAL A 109 1.29 6.57 2.70
C VAL A 109 1.33 7.42 1.44
N SER A 110 1.64 8.71 1.62
CA SER A 110 1.94 9.61 0.52
C SER A 110 3.32 10.23 0.61
N PHE A 111 3.88 10.46 -0.57
CA PHE A 111 5.17 11.10 -0.76
C PHE A 111 5.00 12.24 -1.75
N ASP A 112 5.16 13.48 -1.29
CA ASP A 112 5.15 14.66 -2.17
C ASP A 112 6.56 14.93 -2.70
N PHE A 113 6.69 14.97 -4.01
CA PHE A 113 7.93 15.26 -4.73
C PHE A 113 7.97 16.70 -5.25
N GLY A 114 6.83 17.41 -5.25
CA GLY A 114 6.67 18.72 -5.86
C GLY A 114 6.99 18.73 -7.37
N ASP A 115 6.97 19.93 -7.96
CA ASP A 115 7.08 20.08 -9.42
C ASP A 115 8.48 19.77 -9.97
N LYS A 116 9.53 19.96 -9.15
CA LYS A 116 10.92 19.79 -9.58
C LYS A 116 11.34 18.31 -9.69
N MET A 117 10.64 17.40 -9.01
CA MET A 117 11.03 15.98 -8.91
C MET A 117 10.03 15.01 -9.55
N THR A 118 9.14 15.49 -10.43
CA THR A 118 8.15 14.64 -11.14
C THR A 118 8.78 13.48 -11.93
N LYS A 119 9.98 13.67 -12.51
CA LYS A 119 10.69 12.59 -13.22
C LYS A 119 11.09 11.47 -12.27
N ASP A 120 11.56 11.82 -11.07
CA ASP A 120 11.97 10.88 -10.04
C ASP A 120 10.76 10.13 -9.47
N LEU A 121 9.66 10.84 -9.20
CA LEU A 121 8.38 10.22 -8.86
C LEU A 121 7.99 9.16 -9.89
N ARG A 122 8.01 9.48 -11.19
CA ARG A 122 7.64 8.52 -12.24
C ARG A 122 8.58 7.31 -12.26
N LYS A 123 9.87 7.52 -11.97
CA LYS A 123 10.86 6.43 -11.87
C LYS A 123 10.56 5.52 -10.68
N VAL A 124 10.27 6.10 -9.51
CA VAL A 124 9.89 5.36 -8.28
C VAL A 124 8.60 4.58 -8.52
N TYR A 125 7.56 5.24 -9.03
CA TYR A 125 6.29 4.63 -9.40
C TYR A 125 6.49 3.40 -10.30
N LYS A 126 7.19 3.56 -11.43
CA LYS A 126 7.47 2.45 -12.35
C LYS A 126 8.23 1.30 -11.69
N ARG A 127 9.16 1.62 -10.78
CA ARG A 127 9.93 0.60 -10.04
C ARG A 127 9.05 -0.18 -9.07
N LEU A 128 8.22 0.50 -8.28
CA LEU A 128 7.29 -0.14 -7.35
C LEU A 128 6.28 -1.00 -8.11
N VAL A 129 5.63 -0.45 -9.14
CA VAL A 129 4.67 -1.19 -9.98
C VAL A 129 5.32 -2.46 -10.56
N ARG A 130 6.51 -2.35 -11.16
CA ARG A 130 7.21 -3.51 -11.72
C ARG A 130 7.51 -4.55 -10.64
N LYS A 131 7.87 -4.12 -9.43
CA LYS A 131 8.17 -5.02 -8.32
C LYS A 131 6.92 -5.77 -7.88
N PHE A 132 5.82 -5.09 -7.60
CA PHE A 132 4.59 -5.74 -7.15
C PHE A 132 3.95 -6.62 -8.21
N LYS A 133 4.02 -6.24 -9.49
CA LYS A 133 3.58 -7.11 -10.59
C LYS A 133 4.28 -8.46 -10.63
N LYS A 134 5.50 -8.56 -10.09
CA LYS A 134 6.23 -9.83 -10.00
C LYS A 134 5.86 -10.65 -8.77
N LEU A 135 5.21 -10.05 -7.77
CA LEU A 135 4.90 -10.68 -6.49
C LEU A 135 3.42 -11.07 -6.39
N THR A 136 2.54 -10.43 -7.14
CA THR A 136 1.08 -10.67 -7.07
C THR A 136 0.60 -11.62 -8.17
N SER A 137 -0.43 -12.41 -7.87
CA SER A 137 -1.09 -13.28 -8.87
C SER A 137 -1.84 -12.48 -9.94
N LYS A 138 -2.40 -11.31 -9.58
CA LYS A 138 -3.14 -10.44 -10.51
C LYS A 138 -2.91 -8.97 -10.21
N SER A 139 -2.83 -8.18 -11.29
CA SER A 139 -2.76 -6.72 -11.22
C SER A 139 -3.53 -6.08 -12.37
N GLU A 140 -4.20 -4.96 -12.11
CA GLU A 140 -4.98 -4.23 -13.11
C GLU A 140 -4.64 -2.75 -13.09
N LYS A 141 -4.72 -2.11 -14.26
CA LYS A 141 -4.57 -0.66 -14.36
C LYS A 141 -5.96 -0.04 -14.20
N TYR A 142 -6.08 0.98 -13.36
CA TYR A 142 -7.35 1.66 -13.16
C TYR A 142 -7.18 3.18 -13.21
N LYS A 143 -8.31 3.86 -13.27
CA LYS A 143 -8.44 5.30 -13.38
C LYS A 143 -9.72 5.72 -12.70
N LEU A 144 -9.64 6.47 -11.60
CA LEU A 144 -10.84 6.98 -10.94
C LEU A 144 -11.29 8.27 -11.63
N TYR A 145 -12.56 8.29 -12.01
CA TYR A 145 -13.27 9.48 -12.48
C TYR A 145 -14.64 9.53 -11.81
N ALA A 146 -14.70 10.20 -10.66
CA ALA A 146 -15.96 10.62 -10.04
C ALA A 146 -15.68 11.57 -8.87
N ASP A 147 -15.04 12.71 -9.15
CA ASP A 147 -15.22 13.97 -8.41
C ASP A 147 -14.52 15.10 -9.19
N PRO A 148 -15.07 16.33 -9.28
CA PRO A 148 -14.35 17.49 -9.79
C PRO A 148 -13.34 17.95 -8.74
N GLY A 149 -12.30 17.15 -8.52
CA GLY A 149 -11.29 17.38 -7.48
C GLY A 149 -10.17 16.33 -7.45
N LEU A 150 -10.52 15.05 -7.62
CA LEU A 150 -9.60 13.93 -7.45
C LEU A 150 -9.43 13.14 -8.75
N ILE A 151 -8.24 13.23 -9.36
CA ILE A 151 -7.85 12.43 -10.51
C ILE A 151 -6.69 11.53 -10.09
N GLY A 152 -6.93 10.23 -9.97
CA GLY A 152 -5.92 9.21 -9.73
C GLY A 152 -5.81 8.23 -10.91
N TYR A 153 -4.62 8.10 -11.48
CA TYR A 153 -4.26 6.96 -12.34
C TYR A 153 -3.33 6.04 -11.55
N GLY A 154 -3.64 4.74 -11.49
CA GLY A 154 -2.88 3.81 -10.65
C GLY A 154 -2.92 2.35 -11.11
N PHE A 155 -2.18 1.52 -10.37
CA PHE A 155 -2.28 0.06 -10.43
C PHE A 155 -2.90 -0.48 -9.16
N CYS A 156 -3.85 -1.41 -9.34
CA CYS A 156 -4.41 -2.26 -8.30
C CYS A 156 -3.71 -3.60 -8.31
N PHE A 157 -3.55 -4.15 -7.12
CA PHE A 157 -2.93 -5.45 -6.91
C PHE A 157 -3.85 -6.33 -6.07
N PHE A 158 -4.00 -7.57 -6.50
CA PHE A 158 -4.93 -8.55 -5.96
C PHE A 158 -4.15 -9.76 -5.44
N LYS A 159 -4.62 -10.40 -4.36
CA LYS A 159 -3.94 -11.56 -3.78
C LYS A 159 -4.18 -12.79 -4.66
N SER A 160 -5.38 -12.92 -5.21
CA SER A 160 -5.82 -13.98 -6.10
C SER A 160 -6.41 -13.43 -7.41
N GLU A 161 -6.45 -14.27 -8.44
CA GLU A 161 -7.08 -13.93 -9.72
C GLU A 161 -8.59 -13.68 -9.60
N ASN A 162 -9.21 -14.32 -8.60
CA ASN A 162 -10.65 -14.28 -8.34
C ASN A 162 -11.07 -13.20 -7.35
N ASP A 163 -10.11 -12.48 -6.76
CA ASP A 163 -10.45 -11.40 -5.83
C ASP A 163 -11.17 -10.28 -6.57
N LYS A 164 -12.29 -9.83 -5.99
CA LYS A 164 -13.07 -8.70 -6.51
C LYS A 164 -12.47 -7.36 -6.10
N LEU A 165 -11.69 -7.34 -5.03
CA LEU A 165 -11.15 -6.13 -4.42
C LEU A 165 -9.62 -6.21 -4.29
N PRO A 166 -8.92 -5.10 -4.53
CA PRO A 166 -7.48 -5.06 -4.38
C PRO A 166 -7.10 -5.04 -2.90
N PHE A 167 -5.97 -5.67 -2.56
CA PHE A 167 -5.36 -5.50 -1.24
C PHE A 167 -4.40 -4.29 -1.19
N MET A 168 -4.00 -3.77 -2.36
CA MET A 168 -3.13 -2.61 -2.46
C MET A 168 -3.41 -1.81 -3.74
N SER A 169 -3.27 -0.49 -3.66
CA SER A 169 -3.07 0.36 -4.83
C SER A 169 -1.79 1.19 -4.77
N ILE A 170 -1.24 1.47 -5.96
CA ILE A 170 -0.16 2.43 -6.15
C ILE A 170 -0.62 3.46 -7.16
N GLU A 171 -0.60 4.72 -6.76
CA GLU A 171 -1.20 5.82 -7.49
C GLU A 171 -0.25 6.98 -7.61
N VAL A 172 -0.37 7.70 -8.71
CA VAL A 172 0.21 9.03 -8.82
C VAL A 172 -0.92 10.02 -8.64
N GLY A 173 -0.92 10.69 -7.50
CA GLY A 173 -1.87 11.74 -7.18
C GLY A 173 -1.59 12.99 -8.00
N LEU A 174 -2.65 13.53 -8.60
CA LEU A 174 -2.72 14.93 -8.98
C LEU A 174 -3.14 15.68 -7.71
N GLY A 175 -2.19 16.35 -7.05
CA GLY A 175 -2.57 17.30 -6.00
C GLY A 175 -3.53 18.32 -6.64
N ASP A 176 -4.63 18.60 -5.96
CA ASP A 176 -5.76 19.46 -6.34
C ASP A 176 -5.68 20.05 -7.77
N CYS A 177 -6.46 19.44 -8.66
CA CYS A 177 -6.89 19.96 -9.96
C CYS A 177 -5.81 20.47 -10.95
N VAL A 178 -5.72 19.72 -12.06
CA VAL A 178 -5.29 20.15 -13.40
C VAL A 178 -3.78 20.41 -13.52
N SER A 179 -3.07 19.35 -13.90
CA SER A 179 -1.77 19.29 -14.63
C SER A 179 -0.47 18.91 -13.89
N ASN A 180 -0.42 18.88 -12.55
CA ASN A 180 0.82 18.52 -11.84
C ASN A 180 0.70 17.26 -10.97
N THR A 181 1.35 16.18 -11.43
CA THR A 181 1.58 14.97 -10.62
C THR A 181 2.67 15.25 -9.59
N LYS A 182 2.28 15.50 -8.34
CA LYS A 182 3.18 15.88 -7.25
C LYS A 182 3.41 14.73 -6.27
N SER A 183 2.43 13.85 -6.11
CA SER A 183 2.47 12.86 -5.04
C SER A 183 2.42 11.42 -5.55
N LEU A 184 3.21 10.57 -4.92
CA LEU A 184 3.09 9.12 -5.01
C LEU A 184 2.29 8.64 -3.80
N ILE A 185 1.22 7.91 -4.04
CA ILE A 185 0.33 7.38 -3.01
C ILE A 185 0.39 5.86 -3.06
N VAL A 186 0.49 5.23 -1.90
CA VAL A 186 0.42 3.77 -1.73
C VAL A 186 -0.59 3.46 -0.64
N ASN A 187 -1.61 2.67 -0.99
CA ASN A 187 -2.66 2.23 -0.07
C ASN A 187 -2.55 0.74 0.16
N TYR A 188 -2.66 0.31 1.41
CA TYR A 188 -2.95 -1.07 1.78
C TYR A 188 -4.38 -1.15 2.32
N TYR A 189 -5.16 -2.09 1.79
CA TYR A 189 -6.56 -2.31 2.12
C TYR A 189 -6.69 -3.63 2.90
N LYS A 190 -7.14 -3.54 4.15
CA LYS A 190 -7.60 -4.71 4.92
C LYS A 190 -9.13 -4.71 4.87
N ILE A 191 -9.65 -5.69 4.14
CA ILE A 191 -11.07 -5.87 3.88
C ILE A 191 -11.51 -7.06 4.72
N GLU A 192 -12.36 -6.79 5.70
CA GLU A 192 -13.04 -7.84 6.46
C GLU A 192 -14.32 -8.20 5.68
N ASN A 193 -14.49 -9.48 5.35
CA ASN A 193 -15.69 -10.02 4.70
C ASN A 193 -16.62 -10.61 5.76
#